data_AF-A0A2I1H514-F1
#
_entry.id   AF-A0A2I1H514-F1
#
_cell.length_a   1.000
_cell.length_b   1.000
_cell.length_c   1.000
_cell.angle_alpha   90.00
_cell.angle_beta   90.00
_cell.angle_gamma   90.00
#
_symmetry.space_group_name_H-M   'P 1'
#
loop_
_entity.id
_entity.type
_entity.pdbx_description
1 polymer ?
#
loop_
_entity_poly.entity_id
_entity_poly.type
_entity_poly.pdbx_seq_one_letter_code
_entity_poly.pdbx_strand_id
1 'polypeptide(L)'
;MTIYSKRNIWCTLFLYFTLVQVAYSLTSHCIDEVGYCFTITLPQSNETLVHFRLEAPNTAGWLGLGIGQGMDGYLMVAWANSDGSITLSQRIGEEGTQPMATDQQSDLKLNMDTSKINENNKFIVEFTRPLKVKGSRIKNKQTFAYAYGTLNPDDKDIDAYLPRHDYRGNIKLNLAEGGSELSHYDKLIVAHAALMFSAWLIIIPGAVFIARFARNFLPTTWFKLHVGIQAFLSLPVMLAGSALSFAAAGNLKFDDPHKIVGFVLFLGFFIQLAIGAIHHHLYDPKRVHIPWWTQLHWWFGRALVVLAAFQIPLGLKLYGADMVYYYIHYIYLFIILVAFSFLSFRLWNRRQDSGFKRMRDSQDNGSKHEQNS
;
A
#
# COMPACT_ATOMS: atom_id res chain seq x y z
N MET A 1 -50.51 11.42 11.81
CA MET A 1 -50.08 10.82 10.53
C MET A 1 -48.98 11.72 9.99
N THR A 2 -47.72 11.40 10.29
CA THR A 2 -46.58 12.22 9.89
C THR A 2 -45.42 11.32 9.56
N ILE A 3 -45.02 11.39 8.30
CA ILE A 3 -44.06 10.53 7.60
C ILE A 3 -42.65 10.89 8.07
N TYR A 4 -41.97 9.98 8.78
CA TYR A 4 -40.52 10.07 8.96
C TYR A 4 -39.84 9.34 7.80
N SER A 5 -39.32 10.14 6.88
CA SER A 5 -38.57 9.75 5.69
C SER A 5 -37.35 8.92 6.06
N LYS A 6 -37.32 7.67 5.58
CA LYS A 6 -36.12 6.85 5.45
C LYS A 6 -35.22 7.47 4.38
N ARG A 7 -34.27 8.33 4.77
CA ARG A 7 -33.16 8.69 3.90
C ARG A 7 -31.93 8.96 4.76
N ASN A 8 -30.78 8.50 4.27
CA ASN A 8 -29.42 8.71 4.80
C ASN A 8 -28.77 7.53 5.56
N ILE A 9 -29.06 6.29 5.17
CA ILE A 9 -28.17 5.14 5.47
C ILE A 9 -27.25 4.80 4.29
N TRP A 10 -27.57 5.30 3.08
CA TRP A 10 -26.78 5.04 1.87
C TRP A 10 -25.57 5.98 1.68
N CYS A 11 -25.48 7.10 2.39
CA CYS A 11 -24.38 8.06 2.21
C CYS A 11 -23.11 7.72 3.01
N THR A 12 -23.18 6.81 3.99
CA THR A 12 -21.99 6.36 4.75
C THR A 12 -21.34 5.10 4.18
N LEU A 13 -22.03 4.36 3.30
CA LEU A 13 -21.45 3.22 2.58
C LEU A 13 -20.72 3.64 1.29
N PHE A 14 -21.00 4.84 0.76
CA PHE A 14 -20.34 5.37 -0.43
C PHE A 14 -18.91 5.92 -0.16
N LEU A 15 -18.55 6.14 1.10
CA LEU A 15 -17.22 6.60 1.50
C LEU A 15 -16.21 5.45 1.71
N TYR A 16 -16.67 4.20 1.66
CA TYR A 16 -15.81 3.01 1.77
C TYR A 16 -15.37 2.46 0.41
N PHE A 17 -16.02 2.89 -0.69
CA PHE A 17 -15.78 2.34 -2.02
C PHE A 17 -14.82 3.18 -2.88
N THR A 18 -14.32 4.30 -2.37
CA THR A 18 -13.51 5.25 -3.16
C THR A 18 -12.00 5.15 -2.96
N LEU A 19 -11.50 4.18 -2.17
CA LEU A 19 -10.05 3.92 -2.05
C LEU A 19 -9.51 2.82 -2.98
N VAL A 20 -10.35 2.25 -3.85
CA VAL A 20 -9.92 1.36 -4.93
C VAL A 20 -10.28 1.98 -6.27
N GLN A 21 -9.66 3.10 -6.57
CA GLN A 21 -9.45 3.53 -7.95
C GLN A 21 -7.95 3.49 -8.15
N VAL A 22 -7.44 2.31 -8.51
CA VAL A 22 -6.11 2.19 -9.10
C VAL A 22 -6.19 3.02 -10.37
N ALA A 23 -5.44 4.12 -10.41
CA ALA A 23 -5.30 4.94 -11.59
C ALA A 23 -4.72 4.07 -12.71
N TYR A 24 -5.54 3.73 -13.70
CA TYR A 24 -5.04 3.22 -14.96
C TYR A 24 -4.57 4.42 -15.77
N SER A 25 -3.26 4.63 -15.84
CA SER A 25 -2.62 5.60 -16.72
C SER A 25 -1.36 4.98 -17.29
N LEU A 26 -1.21 5.05 -18.63
CA LEU A 26 -0.03 4.82 -19.45
C LEU A 26 1.08 3.95 -18.81
N THR A 27 1.22 2.69 -19.24
CA THR A 27 2.22 1.73 -18.75
C THR A 27 3.67 2.11 -19.02
N SER A 28 4.17 3.05 -18.25
CA SER A 28 5.58 3.12 -17.92
C SER A 28 5.81 2.21 -16.71
N HIS A 29 6.70 1.23 -16.82
CA HIS A 29 7.20 0.50 -15.67
C HIS A 29 8.49 1.15 -15.21
N CYS A 30 8.49 1.66 -13.99
CA CYS A 30 9.63 2.32 -13.37
C CYS A 30 10.26 1.47 -12.28
N ILE A 31 11.57 1.54 -12.21
CA ILE A 31 12.43 0.94 -11.19
C ILE A 31 12.99 2.12 -10.38
N ASP A 32 12.30 2.42 -9.28
CA ASP A 32 12.53 3.67 -8.54
C ASP A 32 13.92 3.73 -7.91
N GLU A 33 14.55 2.59 -7.58
CA GLU A 33 15.90 2.55 -7.00
C GLU A 33 16.97 3.13 -7.92
N VAL A 34 16.81 3.01 -9.23
CA VAL A 34 17.77 3.47 -10.25
C VAL A 34 17.17 4.50 -11.21
N GLY A 35 15.90 4.86 -11.04
CA GLY A 35 15.17 5.77 -11.91
C GLY A 35 15.02 5.27 -13.35
N TYR A 36 15.14 3.97 -13.60
CA TYR A 36 15.01 3.38 -14.92
C TYR A 36 13.54 3.02 -15.19
N CYS A 37 12.94 3.68 -16.16
CA CYS A 37 11.59 3.43 -16.62
C CYS A 37 11.58 2.93 -18.07
N PHE A 38 10.65 2.05 -18.41
CA PHE A 38 10.40 1.69 -19.80
C PHE A 38 8.91 1.57 -20.13
N THR A 39 8.57 1.95 -21.35
CA THR A 39 7.22 1.94 -21.91
C THR A 39 7.23 1.13 -23.19
N ILE A 40 6.25 0.23 -23.34
CA ILE A 40 6.08 -0.60 -24.54
C ILE A 40 4.66 -0.39 -25.06
N THR A 41 4.54 0.11 -26.29
CA THR A 41 3.25 0.42 -26.92
C THR A 41 3.04 -0.48 -28.13
N LEU A 42 1.99 -1.30 -28.11
CA LEU A 42 1.62 -2.13 -29.24
C LEU A 42 1.07 -1.28 -30.40
N PRO A 43 1.25 -1.72 -31.65
CA PRO A 43 0.70 -1.04 -32.81
C PRO A 43 -0.83 -0.96 -32.74
N GLN A 44 -1.41 0.16 -33.18
CA GLN A 44 -2.85 0.30 -33.41
C GLN A 44 -3.25 -0.38 -34.73
N SER A 45 -4.54 -0.65 -34.94
CA SER A 45 -5.06 -1.30 -36.16
C SER A 45 -4.55 -0.57 -37.42
N ASN A 46 -3.62 -1.22 -38.15
CA ASN A 46 -2.90 -0.84 -39.38
C ASN A 46 -1.39 -0.64 -39.22
N GLU A 47 -0.88 -0.51 -38.00
CA GLU A 47 0.56 -0.49 -37.74
C GLU A 47 1.09 -1.91 -37.46
N THR A 48 2.38 -2.12 -37.71
CA THR A 48 3.07 -3.38 -37.38
C THR A 48 4.22 -3.19 -36.38
N LEU A 49 4.51 -1.93 -36.03
CA LEU A 49 5.63 -1.54 -35.20
C LEU A 49 5.20 -1.39 -33.74
N VAL A 50 5.95 -2.01 -32.86
CA VAL A 50 5.90 -1.79 -31.42
C VAL A 50 6.86 -0.65 -31.10
N HIS A 51 6.37 0.33 -30.34
CA HIS A 51 7.18 1.46 -29.87
C HIS A 51 7.74 1.16 -28.49
N PHE A 52 9.00 1.49 -28.29
CA PHE A 52 9.71 1.35 -27.04
C PHE A 52 10.25 2.71 -26.64
N ARG A 53 10.10 3.05 -25.37
CA ARG A 53 10.73 4.21 -24.74
C ARG A 53 11.41 3.75 -23.46
N LEU A 54 12.72 3.92 -23.40
CA LEU A 54 13.55 3.70 -22.22
C LEU A 54 13.94 5.07 -21.67
N GLU A 55 13.87 5.25 -20.36
CA GLU A 55 14.16 6.52 -19.70
C GLU A 55 14.91 6.25 -18.40
N ALA A 56 16.06 6.89 -18.21
CA ALA A 56 16.89 6.72 -17.02
C ALA A 56 17.60 8.03 -16.66
N PRO A 57 18.24 8.16 -15.49
CA PRO A 57 19.15 9.27 -15.22
C PRO A 57 20.25 9.38 -16.28
N ASN A 58 20.71 10.59 -16.59
CA ASN A 58 21.81 10.83 -17.53
C ASN A 58 23.17 10.21 -17.10
N THR A 59 23.26 9.70 -15.86
CA THR A 59 24.40 8.95 -15.33
C THR A 59 24.35 7.46 -15.69
N ALA A 60 23.30 7.00 -16.38
CA ALA A 60 23.20 5.62 -16.85
C ALA A 60 24.34 5.33 -17.83
N GLY A 61 25.06 4.24 -17.61
CA GLY A 61 26.05 3.72 -18.56
C GLY A 61 25.33 3.03 -19.72
N TRP A 62 24.47 2.06 -19.42
CA TRP A 62 23.66 1.38 -20.43
C TRP A 62 22.33 0.87 -19.88
N LEU A 63 21.36 0.73 -20.77
CA LEU A 63 20.00 0.25 -20.51
C LEU A 63 19.74 -1.03 -21.30
N GLY A 64 19.19 -2.05 -20.65
CA GLY A 64 18.83 -3.32 -21.26
C GLY A 64 17.35 -3.64 -21.10
N LEU A 65 16.76 -4.16 -22.17
CA LEU A 65 15.43 -4.74 -22.18
C LEU A 65 15.44 -6.05 -22.96
N GLY A 66 14.94 -7.12 -22.36
CA GLY A 66 14.90 -8.46 -22.92
C GLY A 66 13.49 -9.00 -23.04
N ILE A 67 13.24 -9.78 -24.10
CA ILE A 67 11.97 -10.48 -24.30
C ILE A 67 12.10 -11.88 -23.71
N GLY A 68 11.55 -12.10 -22.51
CA GLY A 68 11.71 -13.35 -21.77
C GLY A 68 11.84 -13.15 -20.26
N GLN A 69 12.33 -14.18 -19.57
CA GLN A 69 12.52 -14.19 -18.11
C GLN A 69 13.88 -13.63 -17.66
N GLY A 70 14.85 -13.55 -18.58
CA GLY A 70 16.22 -13.19 -18.25
C GLY A 70 17.01 -12.78 -19.49
N MET A 71 18.31 -13.07 -19.45
CA MET A 71 19.24 -12.71 -20.52
C MET A 71 19.17 -13.68 -21.71
N ASP A 72 18.55 -14.85 -21.55
CA ASP A 72 18.41 -15.82 -22.64
C ASP A 72 17.36 -15.36 -23.65
N GLY A 73 17.75 -15.25 -24.92
CA GLY A 73 16.86 -14.85 -26.01
C GLY A 73 17.11 -13.44 -26.52
N TYR A 74 16.05 -12.78 -27.02
CA TYR A 74 16.16 -11.51 -27.75
C TYR A 74 16.28 -10.32 -26.81
N LEU A 75 17.38 -9.58 -26.93
CA LEU A 75 17.73 -8.45 -26.09
C LEU A 75 17.92 -7.18 -26.92
N MET A 76 17.56 -6.04 -26.32
CA MET A 76 17.75 -4.70 -26.85
C MET A 76 18.55 -3.93 -25.80
N VAL A 77 19.73 -3.48 -26.17
CA VAL A 77 20.65 -2.78 -25.27
C VAL A 77 20.99 -1.43 -25.89
N ALA A 78 20.97 -0.37 -25.08
CA ALA A 78 21.28 0.97 -25.55
C ALA A 78 22.22 1.70 -24.59
N TRP A 79 23.12 2.51 -25.15
CA TRP A 79 24.04 3.35 -24.38
C TRP A 79 24.40 4.62 -25.15
N ALA A 80 24.87 5.61 -24.40
CA ALA A 80 25.29 6.91 -24.93
C ALA A 80 26.79 6.89 -25.21
N ASN A 81 27.21 7.43 -26.36
CA ASN A 81 28.61 7.50 -26.76
C ASN A 81 29.23 8.86 -26.43
N SER A 82 30.56 8.90 -26.34
CA SER A 82 31.31 10.12 -26.07
C SER A 82 31.17 11.19 -27.16
N ASP A 83 30.85 10.79 -28.40
CA ASP A 83 30.58 11.68 -29.53
C ASP A 83 29.15 12.26 -29.55
N GLY A 84 28.33 11.94 -28.55
CA GLY A 84 26.94 12.38 -28.43
C GLY A 84 25.94 11.55 -29.24
N SER A 85 26.39 10.49 -29.91
CA SER A 85 25.51 9.49 -30.53
C SER A 85 24.99 8.48 -29.50
N ILE A 86 23.94 7.73 -29.87
CA ILE A 86 23.38 6.65 -29.06
C ILE A 86 23.54 5.36 -29.86
N THR A 87 24.11 4.33 -29.25
CA THR A 87 24.12 2.99 -29.84
C THR A 87 22.90 2.22 -29.35
N LEU A 88 22.19 1.60 -30.28
CA LEU A 88 21.11 0.64 -30.01
C LEU A 88 21.51 -0.69 -30.64
N SER A 89 21.70 -1.71 -29.80
CA SER A 89 22.21 -3.02 -30.17
C SER A 89 21.17 -4.11 -29.90
N GLN A 90 20.84 -4.86 -30.94
CA GLN A 90 20.11 -6.11 -30.88
C GLN A 90 21.09 -7.22 -30.52
N ARG A 91 20.83 -7.90 -29.40
CA ARG A 91 21.69 -8.99 -28.91
C ARG A 91 20.90 -10.27 -28.69
N ILE A 92 21.60 -11.39 -28.64
CA ILE A 92 21.08 -12.68 -28.19
C ILE A 92 21.94 -13.15 -27.02
N GLY A 93 21.30 -13.54 -25.92
CA GLY A 93 21.98 -14.19 -24.81
C GLY A 93 21.79 -15.71 -24.83
N GLU A 94 22.83 -16.40 -24.41
CA GLU A 94 22.87 -17.85 -24.17
C GLU A 94 23.40 -18.10 -22.75
N GLU A 95 22.87 -19.13 -22.10
CA GLU A 95 22.97 -19.40 -20.66
C GLU A 95 24.28 -18.96 -20.01
N GLY A 96 24.20 -17.93 -19.17
CA GLY A 96 25.30 -17.49 -18.29
C GLY A 96 26.43 -16.72 -18.96
N THR A 97 26.37 -16.48 -20.26
CA THR A 97 27.35 -15.68 -21.01
C THR A 97 26.87 -14.26 -21.26
N GLN A 98 27.80 -13.36 -21.59
CA GLN A 98 27.43 -12.02 -22.02
C GLN A 98 26.63 -12.12 -23.35
N PRO A 99 25.52 -11.37 -23.48
CA PRO A 99 24.81 -11.28 -24.75
C PRO A 99 25.68 -10.78 -25.89
N MET A 100 25.64 -11.49 -27.00
CA MET A 100 26.40 -11.18 -28.22
C MET A 100 25.51 -10.41 -29.19
N ALA A 101 26.09 -9.42 -29.87
CA ALA A 101 25.39 -8.72 -30.95
C ALA A 101 25.09 -9.67 -32.10
N THR A 102 23.94 -9.46 -32.74
CA THR A 102 23.56 -10.21 -33.92
C THR A 102 23.97 -9.49 -35.20
N ASP A 103 24.05 -10.23 -36.30
CA ASP A 103 24.19 -9.64 -37.63
C ASP A 103 22.90 -8.90 -38.08
N GLN A 104 21.76 -9.17 -37.42
CA GLN A 104 20.44 -8.65 -37.78
C GLN A 104 20.05 -7.46 -36.89
N GLN A 105 20.64 -6.29 -37.13
CA GLN A 105 20.30 -5.07 -36.38
C GLN A 105 19.07 -4.33 -36.92
N SER A 106 18.68 -4.57 -38.17
CA SER A 106 17.65 -3.80 -38.89
C SER A 106 16.23 -3.92 -38.34
N ASP A 107 16.00 -4.88 -37.42
CA ASP A 107 14.75 -5.04 -36.69
C ASP A 107 14.49 -3.86 -35.73
N LEU A 108 15.54 -3.18 -35.28
CA LEU A 108 15.47 -2.03 -34.38
C LEU A 108 15.70 -0.74 -35.15
N LYS A 109 14.79 0.23 -35.01
CA LYS A 109 14.95 1.57 -35.58
C LYS A 109 14.93 2.61 -34.49
N LEU A 110 16.11 3.13 -34.16
CA LEU A 110 16.29 4.23 -33.21
C LEU A 110 15.67 5.53 -33.77
N ASN A 111 14.92 6.24 -32.95
CA ASN A 111 14.40 7.56 -33.26
C ASN A 111 15.32 8.64 -32.67
N MET A 112 16.17 9.23 -33.51
CA MET A 112 17.12 10.27 -33.10
C MET A 112 16.46 11.60 -32.74
N ASP A 113 15.26 11.87 -33.25
CA ASP A 113 14.55 13.13 -32.98
C ASP A 113 14.07 13.18 -31.52
N THR A 114 13.71 12.03 -30.95
CA THR A 114 13.17 11.92 -29.58
C THR A 114 14.15 11.31 -28.57
N SER A 115 15.17 10.58 -29.01
CA SER A 115 16.22 10.09 -28.11
C SER A 115 17.16 11.23 -27.69
N LYS A 116 17.53 11.27 -26.40
CA LYS A 116 18.30 12.37 -25.78
C LYS A 116 19.22 11.82 -24.70
N ILE A 117 20.46 12.29 -24.62
CA ILE A 117 21.44 11.84 -23.61
C ILE A 117 21.32 12.66 -22.31
N ASN A 118 20.94 13.93 -22.41
CA ASN A 118 20.94 14.84 -21.27
C ASN A 118 19.83 15.91 -21.37
N GLU A 119 18.60 15.51 -21.68
CA GLU A 119 17.44 16.41 -21.61
C GLU A 119 16.84 16.32 -20.20
N ASN A 120 16.83 17.43 -19.46
CA ASN A 120 16.34 17.46 -18.07
C ASN A 120 17.02 16.43 -17.14
N ASN A 121 18.34 16.23 -17.29
CA ASN A 121 19.14 15.21 -16.59
C ASN A 121 18.70 13.76 -16.86
N LYS A 122 18.10 13.48 -18.02
CA LYS A 122 17.66 12.14 -18.41
C LYS A 122 18.34 11.64 -19.68
N PHE A 123 18.61 10.34 -19.69
CA PHE A 123 18.92 9.54 -20.86
C PHE A 123 17.63 8.87 -21.35
N ILE A 124 17.17 9.25 -22.53
CA ILE A 124 15.95 8.77 -23.18
C ILE A 124 16.33 8.09 -24.48
N VAL A 125 15.86 6.85 -24.66
CA VAL A 125 16.06 6.06 -25.89
C VAL A 125 14.70 5.62 -26.40
N GLU A 126 14.32 6.11 -27.56
CA GLU A 126 13.08 5.74 -28.24
C GLU A 126 13.38 4.99 -29.53
N PHE A 127 12.74 3.84 -29.71
CA PHE A 127 12.93 3.03 -30.91
C PHE A 127 11.69 2.22 -31.26
N THR A 128 11.68 1.70 -32.48
CA THR A 128 10.60 0.84 -32.97
C THR A 128 11.12 -0.52 -33.40
N ARG A 129 10.25 -1.52 -33.33
CA ARG A 129 10.51 -2.89 -33.77
C ARG A 129 9.24 -3.55 -34.29
N PRO A 130 9.24 -4.32 -35.38
CA PRO A 130 8.07 -5.09 -35.81
C PRO A 130 7.57 -6.04 -34.71
N LEU A 131 6.25 -6.26 -34.63
CA LEU A 131 5.62 -7.13 -33.62
C LEU A 131 6.21 -8.56 -33.61
N LYS A 132 6.53 -9.08 -34.80
CA LYS A 132 7.15 -10.39 -35.02
C LYS A 132 8.40 -10.21 -35.86
N VAL A 133 9.52 -10.74 -35.38
CA VAL A 133 10.79 -10.85 -36.11
C VAL A 133 11.30 -12.29 -36.04
N LYS A 134 12.45 -12.58 -36.65
CA LYS A 134 13.08 -13.91 -36.59
C LYS A 134 13.44 -14.25 -35.13
N GLY A 135 12.95 -15.38 -34.63
CA GLY A 135 13.27 -15.86 -33.27
C GLY A 135 12.58 -15.11 -32.11
N SER A 136 11.78 -14.06 -32.36
CA SER A 136 11.12 -13.33 -31.28
C SER A 136 9.79 -12.69 -31.71
N ARG A 137 8.77 -12.81 -30.85
CA ARG A 137 7.44 -12.22 -31.05
C ARG A 137 6.95 -11.59 -29.77
N ILE A 138 6.42 -10.37 -29.87
CA ILE A 138 5.77 -9.70 -28.75
C ILE A 138 4.31 -10.14 -28.70
N LYS A 139 3.91 -10.68 -27.57
CA LYS A 139 2.55 -11.09 -27.25
C LYS A 139 1.89 -10.03 -26.39
N ASN A 140 0.56 -9.99 -26.41
CA ASN A 140 -0.24 -9.13 -25.53
C ASN A 140 0.11 -9.33 -24.05
N LYS A 141 0.47 -10.55 -23.65
CA LYS A 141 0.89 -10.87 -22.29
C LYS A 141 2.17 -11.68 -22.32
N GLN A 142 3.24 -11.14 -21.75
CA GLN A 142 4.53 -11.82 -21.66
C GLN A 142 5.43 -11.20 -20.60
N THR A 143 6.54 -11.88 -20.34
CA THR A 143 7.57 -11.39 -19.42
C THR A 143 8.66 -10.66 -20.20
N PHE A 144 9.14 -9.58 -19.60
CA PHE A 144 10.28 -8.81 -20.06
C PHE A 144 11.33 -8.81 -18.96
N ALA A 145 12.58 -9.08 -19.33
CA ALA A 145 13.72 -8.84 -18.47
C ALA A 145 14.20 -7.40 -18.67
N TYR A 146 14.76 -6.79 -17.64
CA TYR A 146 15.38 -5.48 -17.75
C TYR A 146 16.70 -5.47 -17.00
N ALA A 147 17.61 -4.60 -17.43
CA ALA A 147 18.90 -4.42 -16.82
C ALA A 147 19.36 -2.96 -16.91
N TYR A 148 20.14 -2.53 -15.93
CA TYR A 148 20.72 -1.19 -15.85
C TYR A 148 22.18 -1.32 -15.41
N GLY A 149 23.08 -0.65 -16.13
CA GLY A 149 24.49 -0.54 -15.76
C GLY A 149 24.92 0.92 -15.63
N THR A 150 25.75 1.21 -14.64
CA THR A 150 26.37 2.52 -14.41
C THR A 150 27.63 2.72 -15.24
N LEU A 151 28.34 1.64 -15.56
CA LEU A 151 29.53 1.68 -16.40
C LEU A 151 29.12 1.62 -17.87
N ASN A 152 29.53 2.63 -18.64
CA ASN A 152 29.31 2.69 -20.08
C ASN A 152 30.16 1.62 -20.80
N PRO A 153 29.69 0.99 -21.90
CA PRO A 153 30.55 0.18 -22.76
C PRO A 153 31.74 0.96 -23.29
N ASP A 154 32.84 0.24 -23.58
CA ASP A 154 34.13 0.84 -23.93
C ASP A 154 34.17 1.43 -25.35
N ASP A 155 33.21 1.08 -26.21
CA ASP A 155 33.10 1.52 -27.60
C ASP A 155 31.64 1.77 -28.00
N LYS A 156 31.45 2.51 -29.09
CA LYS A 156 30.15 2.73 -29.76
C LYS A 156 29.70 1.57 -30.63
N ASP A 157 30.58 0.62 -30.94
CA ASP A 157 30.25 -0.52 -31.80
C ASP A 157 29.14 -1.40 -31.19
N ILE A 158 28.26 -1.94 -32.04
CA ILE A 158 27.09 -2.71 -31.61
C ILE A 158 27.46 -3.94 -30.76
N ASP A 159 28.64 -4.50 -30.95
CA ASP A 159 29.20 -5.69 -30.31
C ASP A 159 30.17 -5.36 -29.16
N ALA A 160 30.30 -4.08 -28.77
CA ALA A 160 31.13 -3.65 -27.67
C ALA A 160 30.92 -4.50 -26.39
N TYR A 161 31.98 -4.66 -25.62
CA TYR A 161 31.92 -5.34 -24.34
C TYR A 161 30.92 -4.63 -23.42
N LEU A 162 29.97 -5.39 -22.87
CA LEU A 162 28.98 -4.87 -21.93
C LEU A 162 29.44 -5.16 -20.50
N PRO A 163 29.78 -4.12 -19.70
CA PRO A 163 29.97 -4.29 -18.27
C PRO A 163 28.74 -4.94 -17.64
N ARG A 164 28.95 -5.80 -16.65
CA ARG A 164 27.85 -6.47 -15.96
C ARG A 164 26.91 -5.43 -15.33
N HIS A 165 25.60 -5.63 -15.51
CA HIS A 165 24.59 -4.73 -14.94
C HIS A 165 24.70 -4.62 -13.42
N ASP A 166 24.38 -3.45 -12.88
CA ASP A 166 24.27 -3.22 -11.44
C ASP A 166 22.88 -3.63 -10.93
N TYR A 167 21.86 -3.38 -11.75
CA TYR A 167 20.48 -3.74 -11.45
C TYR A 167 19.87 -4.62 -12.54
N ARG A 168 19.09 -5.63 -12.15
CA ARG A 168 18.37 -6.51 -13.08
C ARG A 168 17.07 -6.97 -12.46
N GLY A 169 16.12 -7.32 -13.31
CA GLY A 169 14.87 -7.94 -12.90
C GLY A 169 14.08 -8.44 -14.09
N ASN A 170 12.88 -8.92 -13.82
CA ASN A 170 11.90 -9.21 -14.85
C ASN A 170 10.51 -8.81 -14.39
N ILE A 171 9.63 -8.56 -15.35
CA ILE A 171 8.25 -8.17 -15.10
C ILE A 171 7.33 -8.79 -16.15
N LYS A 172 6.14 -9.23 -15.71
CA LYS A 172 5.08 -9.71 -16.59
C LYS A 172 4.12 -8.57 -16.92
N LEU A 173 4.05 -8.19 -18.20
CA LEU A 173 3.22 -7.09 -18.66
C LEU A 173 2.00 -7.60 -19.45
N ASN A 174 0.86 -6.91 -19.29
CA ASN A 174 -0.29 -7.03 -20.18
C ASN A 174 -0.37 -5.77 -21.07
N LEU A 175 0.24 -5.88 -22.25
CA LEU A 175 0.36 -4.79 -23.22
C LEU A 175 -0.97 -4.45 -23.91
N ALA A 176 -1.99 -5.32 -23.86
CA ALA A 176 -3.29 -5.05 -24.48
C ALA A 176 -4.20 -4.15 -23.62
N GLU A 177 -4.00 -4.14 -22.31
CA GLU A 177 -4.77 -3.33 -21.36
C GLU A 177 -3.99 -2.11 -20.88
N GLY A 178 -2.78 -1.86 -21.44
CA GLY A 178 -1.91 -0.77 -21.02
C GLY A 178 -1.62 -0.80 -19.51
N GLY A 179 -1.52 -2.01 -18.93
CA GLY A 179 -1.32 -2.24 -17.50
C GLY A 179 -0.27 -3.33 -17.22
N SER A 180 0.63 -3.10 -16.26
CA SER A 180 1.39 -4.19 -15.64
C SER A 180 0.41 -5.05 -14.82
N GLU A 181 0.36 -6.37 -15.06
CA GLU A 181 -0.40 -7.23 -14.16
C GLU A 181 0.40 -7.31 -12.85
N LEU A 182 -0.17 -6.79 -11.74
CA LEU A 182 0.41 -6.93 -10.41
C LEU A 182 0.89 -8.37 -10.21
N SER A 183 2.10 -8.54 -9.70
CA SER A 183 2.61 -9.89 -9.44
C SER A 183 1.69 -10.61 -8.44
N HIS A 184 1.77 -11.94 -8.38
CA HIS A 184 0.99 -12.69 -7.39
C HIS A 184 1.30 -12.20 -5.96
N TYR A 185 2.58 -11.88 -5.70
CA TYR A 185 3.03 -11.26 -4.47
C TYR A 185 2.35 -9.90 -4.22
N ASP A 186 2.38 -9.00 -5.20
CA ASP A 186 1.77 -7.67 -5.08
C ASP A 186 0.27 -7.74 -4.80
N LYS A 187 -0.45 -8.64 -5.48
CA LYS A 187 -1.89 -8.85 -5.24
C LYS A 187 -2.16 -9.25 -3.80
N LEU A 188 -1.34 -10.15 -3.23
CA LEU A 188 -1.48 -10.59 -1.84
C LEU A 188 -1.13 -9.47 -0.85
N ILE A 189 -0.04 -8.72 -1.07
CA ILE A 189 0.40 -7.67 -0.17
C ILE A 189 -0.51 -6.44 -0.22
N VAL A 190 -1.00 -6.04 -1.39
CA VAL A 190 -1.99 -4.95 -1.51
C VAL A 190 -3.29 -5.34 -0.82
N ALA A 191 -3.76 -6.58 -0.99
CA ALA A 191 -4.94 -7.07 -0.29
C ALA A 191 -4.73 -7.15 1.24
N HIS A 192 -3.55 -7.61 1.69
CA HIS A 192 -3.15 -7.56 3.10
C HIS A 192 -3.21 -6.13 3.64
N ALA A 193 -2.59 -5.18 2.95
CA ALA A 193 -2.53 -3.78 3.35
C ALA A 193 -3.94 -3.17 3.47
N ALA A 194 -4.82 -3.41 2.48
CA ALA A 194 -6.19 -2.91 2.50
C ALA A 194 -7.01 -3.47 3.69
N LEU A 195 -6.90 -4.77 3.95
CA LEU A 195 -7.59 -5.42 5.07
C LEU A 195 -7.04 -4.96 6.42
N MET A 196 -5.72 -4.90 6.58
CA MET A 196 -5.09 -4.51 7.85
C MET A 196 -5.29 -3.02 8.14
N PHE A 197 -5.23 -2.14 7.13
CA PHE A 197 -5.59 -0.73 7.29
C PHE A 197 -7.05 -0.59 7.75
N SER A 198 -7.96 -1.30 7.10
CA SER A 198 -9.39 -1.30 7.48
C SER A 198 -9.61 -1.78 8.92
N ALA A 199 -8.95 -2.88 9.31
CA ALA A 199 -9.05 -3.42 10.66
C ALA A 199 -8.53 -2.41 11.71
N TRP A 200 -7.29 -1.94 11.54
CA TRP A 200 -6.57 -1.21 12.57
C TRP A 200 -6.88 0.28 12.64
N LEU A 201 -7.25 0.93 11.53
CA LEU A 201 -7.56 2.37 11.53
C LEU A 201 -9.05 2.67 11.53
N ILE A 202 -9.89 1.77 11.03
CA ILE A 202 -11.32 2.07 10.88
C ILE A 202 -12.16 1.24 11.86
N ILE A 203 -12.12 -0.08 11.72
CA ILE A 203 -13.04 -0.98 12.44
C ILE A 203 -12.75 -0.98 13.94
N ILE A 204 -11.50 -1.23 14.34
CA ILE A 204 -11.11 -1.30 15.76
C ILE A 204 -11.24 0.06 16.44
N PRO A 205 -10.72 1.18 15.90
CA PRO A 205 -10.95 2.51 16.47
C PRO A 205 -12.44 2.87 16.54
N GLY A 206 -13.23 2.53 15.52
CA GLY A 206 -14.69 2.70 15.54
C GLY A 206 -15.34 1.96 16.73
N ALA A 207 -14.96 0.70 16.96
CA ALA A 207 -15.44 -0.06 18.11
C ALA A 207 -15.02 0.56 19.46
N VAL A 208 -13.81 1.13 19.54
CA VAL A 208 -13.33 1.87 20.72
C VAL A 208 -14.14 3.16 20.93
N PHE A 209 -14.45 3.91 19.87
CA PHE A 209 -15.27 5.11 19.92
C PHE A 209 -16.69 4.80 20.40
N ILE A 210 -17.32 3.74 19.88
CA ILE A 210 -18.64 3.27 20.36
C ILE A 210 -18.55 2.94 21.86
N ALA A 211 -17.56 2.14 22.26
CA ALA A 211 -17.39 1.75 23.65
C ALA A 211 -17.08 2.93 24.58
N ARG A 212 -16.51 4.04 24.08
CA ARG A 212 -16.17 5.20 24.92
C ARG A 212 -17.26 6.26 24.94
N PHE A 213 -17.80 6.63 23.79
CA PHE A 213 -18.64 7.81 23.61
C PHE A 213 -20.13 7.49 23.42
N ALA A 214 -20.47 6.30 22.93
CA ALA A 214 -21.86 5.95 22.64
C ALA A 214 -22.63 5.40 23.85
N ARG A 215 -21.98 5.14 25.00
CA ARG A 215 -22.63 4.56 26.19
C ARG A 215 -23.86 5.33 26.67
N ASN A 216 -23.82 6.66 26.58
CA ASN A 216 -24.92 7.51 27.06
C ASN A 216 -26.07 7.62 26.04
N PHE A 217 -25.81 7.36 24.76
CA PHE A 217 -26.79 7.45 23.69
C PHE A 217 -27.40 6.08 23.35
N LEU A 218 -26.65 4.99 23.57
CA LEU A 218 -27.02 3.61 23.28
C LEU A 218 -26.77 2.70 24.52
N PRO A 219 -27.43 2.96 25.67
CA PRO A 219 -27.06 2.36 26.96
C PRO A 219 -27.17 0.82 27.00
N THR A 220 -28.10 0.24 26.24
CA THR A 220 -28.34 -1.21 26.21
C THR A 220 -27.63 -1.91 25.04
N THR A 221 -27.20 -1.17 24.02
CA THR A 221 -26.73 -1.72 22.74
C THR A 221 -25.23 -1.52 22.52
N TRP A 222 -24.59 -0.52 23.15
CA TRP A 222 -23.17 -0.22 22.93
C TRP A 222 -22.26 -1.44 23.15
N PHE A 223 -22.56 -2.25 24.16
CA PHE A 223 -21.77 -3.43 24.51
C PHE A 223 -21.90 -4.51 23.44
N LYS A 224 -23.14 -4.80 23.01
CA LYS A 224 -23.42 -5.75 21.93
C LYS A 224 -22.77 -5.32 20.62
N LEU A 225 -22.78 -4.02 20.31
CA LEU A 225 -22.10 -3.47 19.13
C LEU A 225 -20.58 -3.61 19.25
N HIS A 226 -19.99 -3.27 20.40
CA HIS A 226 -18.55 -3.40 20.59
C HIS A 226 -18.09 -4.84 20.43
N VAL A 227 -18.71 -5.78 21.15
CA VAL A 227 -18.37 -7.21 21.06
C VAL A 227 -18.68 -7.76 19.66
N GLY A 228 -19.82 -7.38 19.08
CA GLY A 228 -20.22 -7.82 17.75
C GLY A 228 -19.26 -7.37 16.66
N ILE A 229 -18.82 -6.11 16.69
CA ILE A 229 -17.80 -5.59 15.75
C ILE A 229 -16.46 -6.30 15.96
N GLN A 230 -16.06 -6.57 17.20
CA GLN A 230 -14.80 -7.29 17.45
C GLN A 230 -14.86 -8.74 16.96
N ALA A 231 -15.93 -9.46 17.25
CA ALA A 231 -16.07 -10.89 16.93
C ALA A 231 -16.39 -11.16 15.45
N PHE A 232 -17.30 -10.39 14.84
CA PHE A 232 -17.84 -10.71 13.51
C PHE A 232 -17.27 -9.86 12.38
N LEU A 233 -16.52 -8.79 12.70
CA LEU A 233 -15.90 -7.93 11.69
C LEU A 233 -14.38 -7.86 11.87
N SER A 234 -13.91 -7.48 13.06
CA SER A 234 -12.47 -7.31 13.33
C SER A 234 -11.72 -8.63 13.25
N LEU A 235 -12.22 -9.69 13.90
CA LEU A 235 -11.55 -10.99 13.92
C LEU A 235 -11.43 -11.63 12.51
N PRO A 236 -12.49 -11.72 11.68
CA PRO A 236 -12.34 -12.27 10.32
C PRO A 236 -11.37 -11.46 9.45
N VAL A 237 -11.44 -10.12 9.50
CA VAL A 237 -10.54 -9.25 8.73
C VAL A 237 -9.09 -9.40 9.22
N MET A 238 -8.87 -9.50 10.54
CA MET A 238 -7.57 -9.75 11.14
C MET A 238 -6.95 -11.05 10.65
N LEU A 239 -7.73 -12.14 10.70
CA LEU A 239 -7.30 -13.45 10.23
C LEU A 239 -7.01 -13.45 8.73
N ALA A 240 -7.92 -12.90 7.92
CA ALA A 240 -7.78 -12.87 6.47
C ALA A 240 -6.55 -12.06 6.03
N GLY A 241 -6.39 -10.83 6.51
CA GLY A 241 -5.23 -10.02 6.15
C GLY A 241 -3.92 -10.64 6.63
N SER A 242 -3.88 -11.20 7.85
CA SER A 242 -2.67 -11.87 8.35
C SER A 242 -2.34 -13.12 7.53
N ALA A 243 -3.34 -13.92 7.15
CA ALA A 243 -3.16 -15.08 6.27
C ALA A 243 -2.56 -14.69 4.91
N LEU A 244 -3.00 -13.57 4.32
CA LEU A 244 -2.42 -13.05 3.07
C LEU A 244 -0.94 -12.66 3.24
N SER A 245 -0.55 -12.04 4.37
CA SER A 245 0.87 -11.75 4.61
C SER A 245 1.71 -13.02 4.77
N PHE A 246 1.20 -14.05 5.44
CA PHE A 246 1.92 -15.32 5.55
C PHE A 246 2.05 -16.03 4.20
N ALA A 247 0.98 -16.02 3.39
CA ALA A 247 0.99 -16.55 2.04
C ALA A 247 2.01 -15.82 1.14
N ALA A 248 2.11 -14.49 1.26
CA ALA A 248 3.07 -13.69 0.50
C ALA A 248 4.52 -13.88 0.99
N ALA A 249 4.74 -14.05 2.29
CA ALA A 249 6.07 -14.22 2.86
C ALA A 249 6.67 -15.62 2.61
N GLY A 250 5.82 -16.65 2.43
CA GLY A 250 6.20 -18.05 2.24
C GLY A 250 6.75 -18.72 3.50
N ASN A 251 7.66 -18.06 4.22
CA ASN A 251 8.23 -18.50 5.50
C ASN A 251 8.14 -17.41 6.56
N LEU A 252 7.97 -17.81 7.81
CA LEU A 252 7.95 -16.90 8.96
C LEU A 252 9.39 -16.44 9.29
N LYS A 253 9.71 -15.19 8.95
CA LYS A 253 10.99 -14.55 9.30
C LYS A 253 10.74 -13.21 9.99
N PHE A 254 11.51 -12.94 11.04
CA PHE A 254 11.45 -11.71 11.83
C PHE A 254 12.68 -10.83 11.55
N ASP A 255 12.90 -10.53 10.28
CA ASP A 255 14.04 -9.78 9.75
C ASP A 255 13.73 -8.30 9.48
N ASP A 256 12.47 -7.88 9.66
CA ASP A 256 12.03 -6.50 9.43
C ASP A 256 11.13 -5.99 10.58
N PRO A 257 11.25 -4.71 10.99
CA PRO A 257 10.42 -4.13 12.04
C PRO A 257 8.91 -4.24 11.81
N HIS A 258 8.42 -4.11 10.57
CA HIS A 258 7.01 -4.30 10.24
C HIS A 258 6.55 -5.72 10.54
N LYS A 259 7.38 -6.74 10.25
CA LYS A 259 7.04 -8.15 10.53
C LYS A 259 6.97 -8.41 12.03
N ILE A 260 7.93 -7.86 12.79
CA ILE A 260 7.98 -8.01 14.26
C ILE A 260 6.79 -7.32 14.93
N VAL A 261 6.61 -6.02 14.67
CA VAL A 261 5.54 -5.22 15.28
C VAL A 261 4.16 -5.71 14.83
N GLY A 262 4.03 -6.13 13.56
CA GLY A 262 2.81 -6.72 13.02
C GLY A 262 2.41 -8.00 13.73
N PHE A 263 3.37 -8.88 14.01
CA PHE A 263 3.13 -10.10 14.77
C PHE A 263 2.77 -9.83 16.24
N VAL A 264 3.42 -8.85 16.87
CA VAL A 264 3.05 -8.39 18.22
C VAL A 264 1.62 -7.85 18.26
N LEU A 265 1.22 -7.07 17.26
CA LEU A 265 -0.15 -6.57 17.13
C LEU A 265 -1.16 -7.69 16.89
N PHE A 266 -0.82 -8.66 16.04
CA PHE A 266 -1.65 -9.84 15.78
C PHE A 266 -1.90 -10.61 17.08
N LEU A 267 -0.86 -10.97 17.83
CA LEU A 267 -1.02 -11.67 19.11
C LEU A 267 -1.73 -10.80 20.15
N GLY A 268 -1.38 -9.50 20.20
CA GLY A 268 -2.00 -8.52 21.08
C GLY A 268 -3.50 -8.41 20.87
N PHE A 269 -3.99 -8.53 19.63
CA PHE A 269 -5.42 -8.55 19.33
C PHE A 269 -6.14 -9.73 20.02
N PHE A 270 -5.60 -10.95 19.94
CA PHE A 270 -6.20 -12.11 20.62
C PHE A 270 -6.12 -12.00 22.14
N ILE A 271 -5.00 -11.50 22.66
CA ILE A 271 -4.86 -11.21 24.09
C ILE A 271 -5.92 -10.20 24.54
N GLN A 272 -6.16 -9.15 23.75
CA GLN A 272 -7.17 -8.15 24.06
C GLN A 272 -8.60 -8.71 24.01
N LEU A 273 -8.91 -9.64 23.10
CA LEU A 273 -10.18 -10.38 23.08
C LEU A 273 -10.35 -11.22 24.35
N ALA A 274 -9.30 -11.96 24.75
CA ALA A 274 -9.32 -12.77 25.97
C ALA A 274 -9.51 -11.91 27.23
N ILE A 275 -8.75 -10.81 27.36
CA ILE A 275 -8.92 -9.84 28.45
C ILE A 275 -10.33 -9.25 28.43
N GLY A 276 -10.89 -8.96 27.25
CA GLY A 276 -12.26 -8.47 27.10
C GLY A 276 -13.31 -9.47 27.59
N ALA A 277 -13.14 -10.76 27.28
CA ALA A 277 -13.99 -11.83 27.77
C ALA A 277 -13.89 -12.00 29.29
N ILE A 278 -12.68 -11.97 29.85
CA ILE A 278 -12.43 -12.01 31.30
C ILE A 278 -13.10 -10.82 32.00
N HIS A 279 -12.89 -9.60 31.47
CA HIS A 279 -13.52 -8.39 32.00
C HIS A 279 -15.04 -8.49 32.02
N HIS A 280 -15.65 -9.08 30.99
CA HIS A 280 -17.09 -9.28 30.94
C HIS A 280 -17.56 -10.35 31.94
N HIS A 281 -16.86 -11.48 32.02
CA HIS A 281 -17.21 -12.57 32.93
C HIS A 281 -17.12 -12.15 34.40
N LEU A 282 -16.13 -11.33 34.74
CA LEU A 282 -15.92 -10.78 36.09
C LEU A 282 -16.70 -9.48 36.33
N TYR A 283 -17.68 -9.14 35.49
CA TYR A 283 -18.45 -7.91 35.63
C TYR A 283 -19.39 -7.99 36.83
N ASP A 284 -19.13 -7.17 37.85
CA ASP A 284 -20.05 -6.93 38.95
C ASP A 284 -20.74 -5.55 38.79
N PRO A 285 -22.08 -5.49 38.70
CA PRO A 285 -22.83 -4.23 38.66
C PRO A 285 -22.82 -3.47 40.00
N LYS A 286 -22.54 -4.14 41.13
CA LYS A 286 -22.51 -3.54 42.48
C LYS A 286 -21.12 -3.04 42.88
N ARG A 287 -20.13 -3.14 41.99
CA ARG A 287 -18.75 -2.72 42.30
C ARG A 287 -18.67 -1.24 42.68
N VAL A 288 -17.90 -0.95 43.72
CA VAL A 288 -17.63 0.42 44.19
C VAL A 288 -16.45 1.06 43.45
N HIS A 289 -15.46 0.25 43.04
CA HIS A 289 -14.25 0.68 42.34
C HIS A 289 -14.08 -0.02 41.00
N ILE A 290 -13.29 0.59 40.09
CA ILE A 290 -12.97 0.00 38.79
C ILE A 290 -11.81 -1.00 38.97
N PRO A 291 -12.02 -2.31 38.75
CA PRO A 291 -10.99 -3.32 38.98
C PRO A 291 -9.80 -3.19 38.01
N TRP A 292 -8.64 -3.68 38.43
CA TRP A 292 -7.41 -3.58 37.64
C TRP A 292 -7.50 -4.28 36.27
N TRP A 293 -8.20 -5.42 36.16
CA TRP A 293 -8.40 -6.11 34.86
C TRP A 293 -9.24 -5.29 33.88
N THR A 294 -10.16 -4.46 34.39
CA THR A 294 -10.95 -3.54 33.58
C THR A 294 -10.07 -2.42 33.03
N GLN A 295 -9.16 -1.90 33.87
CA GLN A 295 -8.20 -0.89 33.45
C GLN A 295 -7.20 -1.47 32.44
N LEU A 296 -6.75 -2.70 32.66
CA LEU A 296 -5.88 -3.43 31.74
C LEU A 296 -6.52 -3.52 30.36
N HIS A 297 -7.78 -3.96 30.27
CA HIS A 297 -8.52 -4.01 28.99
C HIS A 297 -8.54 -2.65 28.27
N TRP A 298 -8.75 -1.55 29.00
CA TRP A 298 -8.82 -0.22 28.39
C TRP A 298 -7.47 0.29 27.92
N TRP A 299 -6.44 0.18 28.76
CA TRP A 299 -5.12 0.73 28.46
C TRP A 299 -4.36 -0.14 27.46
N PHE A 300 -4.44 -1.46 27.58
CA PHE A 300 -3.83 -2.38 26.62
C PHE A 300 -4.45 -2.19 25.23
N GLY A 301 -5.79 -2.15 25.12
CA GLY A 301 -6.45 -1.89 23.84
C GLY A 301 -6.05 -0.56 23.20
N ARG A 302 -5.90 0.52 23.98
CA ARG A 302 -5.41 1.81 23.47
C ARG A 302 -3.96 1.75 23.03
N ALA A 303 -3.10 1.07 23.79
CA ALA A 303 -1.70 0.89 23.43
C ALA A 303 -1.57 0.15 22.09
N LEU A 304 -2.39 -0.89 21.84
CA LEU A 304 -2.42 -1.58 20.55
C LEU A 304 -2.84 -0.66 19.40
N VAL A 305 -3.89 0.16 19.59
CA VAL A 305 -4.32 1.12 18.55
C VAL A 305 -3.22 2.14 18.23
N VAL A 306 -2.52 2.64 19.24
CA VAL A 306 -1.38 3.55 19.04
C VAL A 306 -0.23 2.85 18.32
N LEU A 307 0.12 1.63 18.73
CA LEU A 307 1.16 0.84 18.08
C LEU A 307 0.81 0.55 16.61
N ALA A 308 -0.46 0.28 16.31
CA ALA A 308 -0.95 0.06 14.96
C ALA A 308 -0.84 1.30 14.07
N ALA A 309 -0.95 2.51 14.64
CA ALA A 309 -0.70 3.74 13.90
C ALA A 309 0.76 3.83 13.41
N PHE A 310 1.73 3.38 14.22
CA PHE A 310 3.14 3.31 13.81
C PHE A 310 3.45 2.13 12.88
N GLN A 311 2.70 1.04 12.97
CA GLN A 311 2.88 -0.15 12.14
C GLN A 311 2.62 0.11 10.64
N ILE A 312 1.68 1.00 10.32
CA ILE A 312 1.25 1.25 8.94
C ILE A 312 2.36 1.91 8.10
N PRO A 313 3.01 3.00 8.54
CA PRO A 313 4.18 3.54 7.85
C PRO A 313 5.32 2.55 7.66
N LEU A 314 5.55 1.62 8.61
CA LEU A 314 6.55 0.56 8.44
C LEU A 314 6.19 -0.37 7.27
N GLY A 315 4.90 -0.70 7.10
CA GLY A 315 4.43 -1.53 6.00
C GLY A 315 4.49 -0.82 4.65
N LEU A 316 4.11 0.46 4.62
CA LEU A 316 4.25 1.30 3.42
C LEU A 316 5.73 1.40 2.99
N LYS A 317 6.64 1.53 3.94
CA LYS A 317 8.09 1.56 3.66
C LYS A 317 8.59 0.23 3.14
N LEU A 318 8.20 -0.88 3.77
CA LEU A 318 8.59 -2.21 3.34
C LEU A 318 8.10 -2.53 1.92
N TYR A 319 6.93 -2.01 1.52
CA TYR A 319 6.40 -2.16 0.16
C TYR A 319 7.02 -1.20 -0.86
N GLY A 320 7.70 -0.13 -0.42
CA GLY A 320 8.17 0.93 -1.32
C GLY A 320 7.05 1.85 -1.81
N ALA A 321 6.01 2.07 -1.01
CA ALA A 321 4.87 2.90 -1.41
C ALA A 321 5.23 4.38 -1.58
N ASP A 322 4.55 5.03 -2.52
CA ASP A 322 4.66 6.47 -2.78
C ASP A 322 4.40 7.35 -1.54
N MET A 323 5.03 8.52 -1.52
CA MET A 323 4.90 9.50 -0.44
C MET A 323 3.45 9.95 -0.19
N VAL A 324 2.60 9.91 -1.23
CA VAL A 324 1.17 10.25 -1.13
C VAL A 324 0.44 9.43 -0.06
N TYR A 325 0.76 8.13 0.06
CA TYR A 325 0.09 7.25 1.02
C TYR A 325 0.44 7.59 2.48
N TYR A 326 1.65 8.09 2.74
CA TYR A 326 2.05 8.57 4.06
C TYR A 326 1.26 9.83 4.43
N TYR A 327 1.11 10.78 3.50
CA TYR A 327 0.31 11.99 3.76
C TYR A 327 -1.15 11.65 4.07
N ILE A 328 -1.76 10.74 3.29
CA ILE A 328 -3.13 10.27 3.55
C ILE A 328 -3.25 9.68 4.94
N HIS A 329 -2.30 8.81 5.33
CA HIS A 329 -2.27 8.20 6.65
C HIS A 329 -2.18 9.23 7.79
N TYR A 330 -1.27 10.20 7.71
CA TYR A 330 -1.11 11.20 8.76
C TYR A 330 -2.26 12.21 8.84
N ILE A 331 -2.83 12.62 7.70
CA ILE A 331 -4.05 13.44 7.67
C ILE A 331 -5.19 12.69 8.34
N TYR A 332 -5.35 11.40 8.05
CA TYR A 332 -6.37 10.56 8.69
C TYR A 332 -6.16 10.49 10.21
N LEU A 333 -4.94 10.23 10.67
CA LEU A 333 -4.62 10.19 12.11
C LEU A 333 -4.94 11.53 12.78
N PHE A 334 -4.61 12.65 12.14
CA PHE A 334 -4.93 13.98 12.65
C PHE A 334 -6.45 14.17 12.83
N ILE A 335 -7.25 13.78 11.84
CA ILE A 335 -8.73 13.86 11.92
C ILE A 335 -9.25 13.02 13.08
N ILE A 336 -8.76 11.78 13.24
CA ILE A 336 -9.17 10.89 14.34
C ILE A 336 -8.79 11.46 15.69
N LEU A 337 -7.60 12.05 15.83
CA LEU A 337 -7.14 12.68 17.08
C LEU A 337 -7.98 13.91 17.43
N VAL A 338 -8.31 14.76 16.45
CA VAL A 338 -9.20 15.91 16.64
C VAL A 338 -10.59 15.44 17.06
N ALA A 339 -11.15 14.44 16.37
CA ALA A 339 -12.46 13.88 16.70
C ALA A 339 -12.48 13.28 18.12
N PHE A 340 -11.46 12.50 18.48
CA PHE A 340 -11.34 11.90 19.81
C PHE A 340 -11.23 12.98 20.90
N SER A 341 -10.43 14.02 20.66
CA SER A 341 -10.22 15.13 21.59
C SER A 341 -11.51 15.94 21.78
N PHE A 342 -12.18 16.29 20.69
CA PHE A 342 -13.45 17.01 20.72
C PHE A 342 -14.54 16.23 21.47
N LEU A 343 -14.71 14.93 21.17
CA LEU A 343 -15.69 14.09 21.86
C LEU A 343 -15.35 13.89 23.34
N SER A 344 -14.07 13.80 23.68
CA SER A 344 -13.61 13.71 25.06
C SER A 344 -13.88 14.99 25.84
N PHE A 345 -13.59 16.15 25.25
CA PHE A 345 -13.92 17.45 25.82
C PHE A 345 -15.42 17.62 26.06
N ARG A 346 -16.25 17.27 25.07
CA ARG A 346 -17.71 17.31 25.19
C ARG A 346 -18.22 16.38 26.30
N LEU A 347 -17.64 15.18 26.41
CA LEU A 347 -18.00 14.23 27.46
C LEU A 347 -17.58 14.74 28.84
N TRP A 348 -16.44 15.42 28.95
CA TRP A 348 -15.96 16.05 30.17
C TRP A 348 -16.91 17.17 30.65
N ASN A 349 -17.26 18.12 29.77
CA ASN A 349 -18.16 19.23 30.13
C ASN A 349 -19.52 18.73 30.63
N ARG A 350 -20.11 17.74 29.94
CA ARG A 350 -21.38 17.14 30.40
C ARG A 350 -21.32 16.52 31.79
N ARG A 351 -20.17 15.95 32.17
CA ARG A 351 -19.98 15.37 33.52
C ARG A 351 -19.93 16.47 34.57
N GLN A 352 -19.27 17.60 34.27
CA GLN A 352 -19.23 18.77 35.15
C GLN A 352 -20.63 19.34 35.35
N ASP A 353 -21.38 19.57 34.27
CA ASP A 353 -22.76 20.10 34.36
C ASP A 353 -23.68 19.20 35.19
N SER A 354 -23.58 17.87 34.99
CA SER A 354 -24.38 16.90 35.74
C SER A 354 -23.99 16.86 37.23
N GLY A 355 -22.70 17.01 37.53
CA GLY A 355 -22.19 17.09 38.90
C GLY A 355 -22.68 18.35 39.62
N PHE A 356 -22.59 19.50 38.95
CA PHE A 356 -23.10 20.76 39.47
C PHE A 356 -24.61 20.71 39.75
N LYS A 357 -25.39 20.15 38.83
CA LYS A 357 -26.84 19.98 39.01
C LYS A 357 -27.16 19.10 40.24
N ARG A 358 -26.45 17.97 40.41
CA ARG A 358 -26.64 17.09 41.58
C ARG A 358 -26.32 17.79 42.91
N MET A 359 -25.26 18.59 42.97
CA MET A 359 -24.89 19.34 44.18
C MET A 359 -25.96 20.39 44.54
N ARG A 360 -26.50 21.08 43.53
CA ARG A 360 -27.59 22.04 43.73
C ARG A 360 -28.87 21.36 44.22
N ASP A 361 -29.25 20.24 43.60
CA ASP A 361 -30.46 19.49 43.97
C ASP A 361 -30.35 18.88 45.38
N SER A 362 -29.14 18.50 45.84
CA SER A 362 -28.94 18.03 47.23
C SER A 362 -29.02 19.16 48.26
N GLN A 363 -28.55 20.37 47.92
CA GLN A 363 -28.69 21.54 48.80
C GLN A 363 -30.15 21.95 48.96
N ASP A 364 -30.92 21.98 47.87
CA ASP A 364 -32.35 22.32 47.91
C ASP A 364 -33.16 21.31 48.74
N ASN A 365 -32.93 20.01 48.54
CA ASN A 365 -33.59 18.97 49.34
C ASN A 365 -33.17 18.97 50.82
N GLY A 366 -31.92 19.30 51.12
CA GLY A 366 -31.45 19.47 52.50
C GLY A 366 -32.18 20.63 53.20
N SER A 367 -32.29 21.77 52.53
CA SER A 367 -32.98 22.96 53.07
C SER A 367 -34.48 22.71 53.32
N LYS A 368 -35.15 21.93 52.46
CA LYS A 368 -36.57 21.58 52.61
C LYS A 368 -36.84 20.63 53.77
N HIS A 369 -35.86 19.80 54.15
CA HIS A 369 -35.97 18.96 55.33
C HIS A 369 -35.76 19.74 56.63
N GLU A 370 -34.89 20.75 56.61
CA GLU A 370 -34.60 21.61 57.77
C GLU A 370 -35.72 22.62 58.07
N GLN A 371 -36.54 22.98 57.07
CA GLN A 371 -37.73 23.84 57.25
C GLN A 371 -38.99 23.09 57.72
N ASN A 372 -39.00 21.76 57.66
CA ASN A 372 -40.14 20.91 58.04
C ASN A 372 -39.92 20.11 59.34
N SER A 373 -38.78 20.33 60.02
CA SER A 373 -38.47 19.85 61.37
C SER A 373 -38.60 21.00 62.36
#